data_AF-A0A9D8SCZ0-F1
#
_entry.id   AF-A0A9D8SCZ0-F1
#
_cell.length_a   1.000
_cell.length_b   1.000
_cell.length_c   1.000
_cell.angle_alpha   90.00
_cell.angle_beta   90.00
_cell.angle_gamma   90.00
#
_symmetry.space_group_name_H-M   'P 1'
#
loop_
_entity.id
_entity.type
_entity.pdbx_description
1 polymer ?
#
loop_
_entity_poly.entity_id
_entity_poly.type
_entity_poly.pdbx_seq_one_letter_code
_entity_poly.pdbx_strand_id
1 'polypeptide(L)'
;MSKKEKTIKQLVSKTEKRVYVYLSDKETQEKFISAAEAQGYTFEDGVKISERASDNFYAVNRNHTVNFINGIGRMAFQAGANRITRIDYKKYISGAEDYFYKRNRTANY
;
A
#
# COMPACT_ATOMS: atom_id res chain seq x y z
N MET A 1 6.35 -14.34 22.93
CA MET A 1 5.26 -14.30 21.94
C MET A 1 5.83 -13.85 20.61
N SER A 2 5.79 -14.68 19.57
CA SER A 2 6.21 -14.28 18.23
C SER A 2 5.23 -13.23 17.68
N LYS A 3 5.74 -12.07 17.24
CA LYS A 3 4.93 -11.02 16.61
C LYS A 3 4.38 -11.64 15.31
N LYS A 4 3.07 -11.92 15.23
CA LYS A 4 2.46 -12.44 13.99
C LYS A 4 2.82 -11.50 12.84
N GLU A 5 3.41 -12.07 11.78
CA GLU A 5 3.80 -11.34 10.59
C GLU A 5 2.59 -10.67 9.95
N LYS A 6 2.74 -9.39 9.60
CA LYS A 6 1.67 -8.56 9.03
C LYS A 6 1.58 -8.82 7.53
N THR A 7 0.43 -9.30 7.06
CA THR A 7 0.24 -9.63 5.63
C THR A 7 -0.57 -8.56 4.90
N ILE A 8 -0.51 -8.57 3.57
CA ILE A 8 -1.28 -7.65 2.72
C ILE A 8 -2.75 -8.09 2.70
N LYS A 9 -3.02 -9.40 2.71
CA LYS A 9 -4.38 -9.96 2.90
C LYS A 9 -5.04 -9.45 4.19
N GLN A 10 -4.32 -9.43 5.31
CA GLN A 10 -4.82 -8.86 6.58
C GLN A 10 -5.05 -7.35 6.50
N LEU A 11 -4.28 -6.63 5.68
CA LEU A 11 -4.42 -5.19 5.51
C LEU A 11 -5.74 -4.85 4.81
N VAL A 12 -6.05 -5.55 3.71
CA VAL A 12 -7.26 -5.30 2.89
C VAL A 12 -8.53 -5.87 3.51
N SER A 13 -8.45 -6.88 4.38
CA SER A 13 -9.62 -7.46 5.06
C SER A 13 -10.19 -6.57 6.17
N LYS A 14 -9.41 -5.59 6.67
CA LYS A 14 -9.81 -4.71 7.78
C LYS A 14 -10.71 -3.54 7.38
N THR A 15 -10.99 -3.35 6.10
CA THR A 15 -11.67 -2.16 5.60
C THR A 15 -12.43 -2.44 4.31
N GLU A 16 -13.66 -1.96 4.20
CA GLU A 16 -14.45 -1.94 2.94
C GLU A 16 -13.95 -0.89 1.94
N LYS A 17 -13.18 0.09 2.43
CA LYS A 17 -12.56 1.14 1.60
C LYS A 17 -11.36 0.59 0.82
N ARG A 18 -11.08 1.21 -0.32
CA ARG A 18 -9.89 0.89 -1.12
C ARG A 18 -8.62 1.23 -0.35
N VAL A 19 -7.66 0.31 -0.32
CA VAL A 19 -6.40 0.49 0.40
C VAL A 19 -5.35 1.04 -0.56
N TYR A 20 -4.77 2.18 -0.21
CA TYR A 20 -3.63 2.76 -0.93
C TYR A 20 -2.41 2.65 -0.03
N VAL A 21 -1.38 1.96 -0.51
CA VAL A 21 -0.11 1.80 0.19
C VAL A 21 0.91 2.81 -0.33
N TYR A 22 1.63 3.44 0.59
CA TYR A 22 2.79 4.27 0.31
C TYR A 22 4.06 3.49 0.69
N LEU A 23 5.01 3.49 -0.25
CA LEU A 23 6.30 2.81 -0.17
C LEU A 23 7.37 3.91 -0.14
N SER A 24 7.93 4.17 1.05
CA SER A 24 8.77 5.36 1.31
C SER A 24 10.13 5.33 0.63
N ASP A 25 10.62 4.15 0.31
CA ASP A 25 11.95 3.90 -0.22
C ASP A 25 11.97 2.59 -1.02
N LYS A 26 13.06 2.38 -1.76
CA LYS A 26 13.23 1.22 -2.64
C LYS A 26 13.18 -0.12 -1.89
N GLU A 27 13.76 -0.18 -0.69
CA GLU A 27 13.73 -1.39 0.14
C GLU A 27 12.30 -1.75 0.56
N THR A 28 11.51 -0.76 0.98
CA THR A 28 10.08 -0.94 1.30
C THR A 28 9.30 -1.39 0.07
N GLN A 29 9.65 -0.87 -1.10
CA GLN A 29 9.03 -1.26 -2.35
C GLN A 29 9.33 -2.73 -2.73
N GLU A 30 10.59 -3.14 -2.66
CA GLU A 30 11.00 -4.53 -2.93
C GLU A 30 10.32 -5.51 -1.96
N LYS A 31 10.27 -5.16 -0.66
CA LYS A 31 9.56 -5.95 0.35
C LYS A 31 8.06 -6.06 0.04
N PHE A 32 7.42 -4.96 -0.37
CA PHE A 32 6.02 -4.98 -0.76
C PHE A 32 5.77 -5.90 -1.96
N ILE A 33 6.54 -5.75 -3.03
CA ILE A 33 6.42 -6.54 -4.26
C ILE A 33 6.59 -8.03 -3.95
N SER A 34 7.68 -8.38 -3.27
CA SER A 34 7.96 -9.77 -2.90
C SER A 34 6.84 -10.38 -2.03
N ALA A 35 6.39 -9.65 -1.01
CA ALA A 35 5.33 -10.13 -0.13
C ALA A 35 3.96 -10.22 -0.82
N ALA A 36 3.66 -9.30 -1.73
CA ALA A 36 2.42 -9.28 -2.50
C ALA A 36 2.36 -10.47 -3.46
N GLU A 37 3.42 -10.69 -4.23
CA GLU A 37 3.51 -11.82 -5.15
C GLU A 37 3.51 -13.17 -4.43
N ALA A 38 4.22 -13.30 -3.32
CA ALA A 38 4.17 -14.50 -2.47
C ALA A 38 2.75 -14.78 -1.93
N GLN A 39 1.92 -13.74 -1.81
CA GLN A 39 0.51 -13.86 -1.43
C GLN A 39 -0.44 -14.07 -2.61
N GLY A 40 0.07 -14.11 -3.84
CA GLY A 40 -0.69 -14.30 -5.07
C GLY A 40 -1.28 -13.02 -5.67
N TYR A 41 -0.74 -11.85 -5.31
CA TYR A 41 -1.17 -10.59 -5.91
C TYR A 41 -0.51 -10.36 -7.27
N THR A 42 -1.30 -9.90 -8.23
CA THR A 42 -0.86 -9.52 -9.58
C THR A 42 -1.50 -8.21 -10.01
N PHE A 43 -1.20 -7.72 -11.20
CA PHE A 43 -2.09 -6.79 -11.88
C PHE A 43 -3.37 -7.50 -12.35
N GLU A 44 -4.38 -6.72 -12.75
CA GLU A 44 -5.69 -7.23 -13.19
C GLU A 44 -5.60 -8.14 -14.42
N ASP A 45 -4.57 -7.99 -15.24
CA ASP A 45 -4.26 -8.85 -16.39
C ASP A 45 -3.40 -10.07 -16.03
N GLY A 46 -3.14 -10.31 -14.74
CA GLY A 46 -2.36 -11.45 -14.25
C GLY A 46 -0.84 -11.25 -14.28
N VAL A 47 -0.35 -10.13 -14.82
CA VAL A 47 1.09 -9.83 -14.85
C VAL A 47 1.63 -9.63 -13.43
N LYS A 48 2.83 -10.14 -13.15
CA LYS A 48 3.49 -9.96 -11.86
C LYS A 48 3.79 -8.48 -11.58
N ILE A 49 3.89 -8.14 -10.31
CA ILE A 49 4.14 -6.76 -9.89
C ILE A 49 5.58 -6.34 -10.28
N SER A 50 6.54 -7.25 -10.11
CA SER A 50 7.95 -7.10 -10.45
C SER A 50 8.23 -6.96 -11.95
N GLU A 51 7.29 -7.38 -12.80
CA GLU A 51 7.42 -7.33 -14.26
C GLU A 51 7.01 -5.97 -14.84
N ARG A 52 6.51 -5.04 -14.01
CA ARG A 52 6.20 -3.66 -14.41
C ARG A 52 7.09 -2.66 -13.70
N ALA A 53 7.16 -1.44 -14.26
CA ALA A 53 7.84 -0.32 -13.63
C ALA A 53 7.32 -0.13 -12.19
N SER A 54 8.22 0.02 -11.24
CA SER A 54 7.83 0.12 -9.84
C SER A 54 7.44 1.55 -9.46
N ASP A 55 6.43 1.70 -8.61
CA ASP A 55 5.95 3.00 -8.12
C ASP A 55 6.00 3.05 -6.59
N ASN A 56 6.03 4.24 -6.00
CA ASN A 56 5.97 4.43 -4.56
C ASN A 56 4.54 4.30 -4.00
N PHE A 57 3.55 4.11 -4.88
CA PHE A 57 2.15 4.01 -4.48
C PHE A 57 1.40 2.96 -5.27
N TYR A 58 0.65 2.12 -4.56
CA TYR A 58 -0.25 1.13 -5.16
C TYR A 58 -1.62 1.19 -4.51
N ALA A 59 -2.65 0.98 -5.31
CA ALA A 59 -3.96 0.57 -4.80
C ALA A 59 -3.98 -0.95 -4.70
N VAL A 60 -4.34 -1.48 -3.53
CA VAL A 60 -4.44 -2.91 -3.27
C VAL A 60 -5.90 -3.30 -3.10
N ASN A 61 -6.33 -4.32 -3.84
CA ASN A 61 -7.71 -4.75 -3.91
C ASN A 61 -7.90 -6.13 -3.24
N ARG A 62 -9.13 -6.44 -2.81
CA ARG A 62 -9.45 -7.69 -2.10
C ARG A 62 -9.40 -8.94 -2.98
N ASN A 63 -9.58 -8.79 -4.27
CA ASN A 63 -9.50 -9.85 -5.27
C ASN A 63 -8.05 -10.17 -5.69
N HIS A 64 -7.07 -9.91 -4.80
CA HIS A 64 -5.65 -10.13 -5.04
C HIS A 64 -5.08 -9.41 -6.27
N THR A 65 -5.60 -8.22 -6.60
CA THR A 65 -5.01 -7.37 -7.63
C THR A 65 -4.43 -6.09 -7.07
N VAL A 66 -3.43 -5.54 -7.76
CA VAL A 66 -2.88 -4.21 -7.53
C VAL A 66 -3.02 -3.33 -8.75
N ASN A 67 -3.18 -2.02 -8.55
CA ASN A 67 -3.15 -1.02 -9.61
C ASN A 67 -2.15 0.08 -9.24
N PHE A 68 -1.50 0.67 -10.25
CA PHE A 68 -0.89 1.99 -10.07
C PHE A 68 -1.97 3.02 -9.76
N ILE A 69 -1.59 4.05 -9.02
CA ILE A 69 -2.44 5.23 -8.83
C ILE A 69 -1.99 6.33 -9.79
N ASN A 70 -2.91 6.75 -10.66
CA ASN A 70 -2.68 7.89 -11.55
C ASN A 70 -2.72 9.22 -10.79
N GLY A 71 -2.59 10.34 -11.48
CA GLY A 71 -2.63 11.68 -10.88
C GLY A 71 -3.87 11.93 -10.00
N ILE A 72 -5.05 11.47 -10.42
CA ILE A 72 -6.30 11.58 -9.64
C ILE A 72 -6.20 10.74 -8.36
N GLY A 73 -5.69 9.51 -8.45
CA GLY A 73 -5.45 8.66 -7.30
C GLY A 73 -4.46 9.28 -6.30
N ARG A 74 -3.41 9.94 -6.80
CA ARG A 74 -2.45 10.67 -5.96
C ARG A 74 -3.08 11.88 -5.29
N MET A 75 -3.92 12.65 -6.00
CA MET A 75 -4.67 13.75 -5.41
C MET A 75 -5.61 13.25 -4.30
N ALA A 76 -6.35 12.16 -4.54
CA ALA A 76 -7.21 11.54 -3.53
C ALA A 76 -6.40 11.09 -2.30
N PHE A 77 -5.23 10.49 -2.52
CA PHE A 77 -4.28 10.11 -1.46
C PHE A 77 -3.84 11.33 -0.64
N GLN A 78 -3.45 12.42 -1.29
CA GLN A 78 -2.97 13.61 -0.59
C GLN A 78 -4.08 14.38 0.14
N ALA A 79 -5.27 14.47 -0.47
CA ALA A 79 -6.45 15.07 0.15
C ALA A 79 -7.00 14.24 1.31
N GLY A 80 -6.64 12.96 1.39
CA GLY A 80 -7.16 12.06 2.42
C GLY A 80 -8.64 11.76 2.24
N ALA A 81 -9.05 11.50 1.01
CA ALA A 81 -10.45 11.25 0.68
C ALA A 81 -11.05 10.16 1.58
N ASN A 82 -12.25 10.39 2.11
CA ASN A 82 -12.89 9.51 3.09
C ASN A 82 -13.14 8.08 2.60
N ARG A 83 -13.06 7.82 1.29
CA ARG A 83 -13.28 6.53 0.64
C ARG A 83 -12.00 5.69 0.44
N ILE A 84 -10.84 6.20 0.86
CA ILE A 84 -9.58 5.47 0.78
C ILE A 84 -8.96 5.30 2.17
N THR A 85 -8.34 4.15 2.38
CA THR A 85 -7.51 3.89 3.56
C THR A 85 -6.06 4.03 3.13
N ARG A 86 -5.35 5.01 3.70
CA ARG A 86 -3.96 5.33 3.32
C ARG A 86 -3.01 4.72 4.32
N ILE A 87 -2.08 3.91 3.83
CA ILE A 87 -1.20 3.08 4.67
C ILE A 87 0.25 3.44 4.38
N ASP A 88 1.01 3.69 5.43
CA ASP A 88 2.47 3.66 5.38
C ASP A 88 2.92 2.20 5.53
N TYR A 89 3.38 1.61 4.42
CA TYR A 89 3.69 0.19 4.43
C TYR A 89 4.90 -0.15 5.29
N LYS A 90 5.90 0.75 5.35
CA LYS A 90 7.09 0.57 6.17
C LYS A 90 6.73 0.48 7.65
N LYS A 91 5.86 1.39 8.13
CA LYS A 91 5.31 1.31 9.49
C LYS A 91 4.51 0.04 9.71
N TYR A 92 3.65 -0.32 8.75
CA TYR A 92 2.82 -1.52 8.85
C TYR A 92 3.65 -2.80 9.06
N ILE A 93 4.67 -3.02 8.24
CA ILE A 93 5.51 -4.24 8.32
C ILE A 93 6.46 -4.24 9.52
N SER A 94 6.83 -3.07 10.06
CA SER A 94 7.55 -2.98 11.35
C SER A 94 6.68 -3.41 12.55
N GLY A 95 5.36 -3.48 12.34
CA GLY A 95 4.38 -3.75 13.38
C GLY A 95 4.16 -2.55 14.31
N ALA A 96 4.37 -1.32 13.82
CA ALA A 96 3.89 -0.12 14.48
C ALA A 96 2.36 -0.10 14.52
N GLU A 97 1.77 0.49 15.55
CA GLU A 97 0.31 0.61 15.66
C GLU A 97 -0.23 1.79 14.83
N ASP A 98 0.56 2.84 14.63
CA ASP A 98 0.20 4.07 13.92
C ASP A 98 0.58 4.04 12.42
N TYR A 99 0.32 2.91 11.76
CA TYR A 99 0.71 2.67 10.37
C TYR A 99 -0.17 3.37 9.32
N PHE A 100 -1.18 4.15 9.73
CA PHE A 100 -1.91 4.99 8.80
C PHE A 100 -1.03 6.14 8.32
N TYR A 101 -1.04 6.38 7.00
CA TYR A 101 -0.29 7.48 6.42
C TYR A 101 -0.80 8.82 6.97
N LYS A 102 0.10 9.58 7.60
CA LYS A 102 -0.14 10.94 8.05
C LYS A 102 0.69 11.87 7.18
N ARG A 103 0.05 12.85 6.55
CA ARG A 103 0.78 13.91 5.85
C ARG A 103 1.52 14.72 6.92
N ASN A 104 2.84 14.82 6.81
CA ASN A 104 3.61 15.75 7.61
C ASN A 104 3.15 17.16 7.26
N ARG A 105 2.50 17.85 8.21
CA ARG A 105 2.24 19.29 8.12
C ARG A 105 3.56 20.01 8.42
N THR A 106 4.46 20.08 7.44
CA THR A 106 5.36 21.23 7.36
C THR A 106 4.63 22.29 6.55
N ALA A 107 3.87 23.11 7.25
CA ALA A 107 3.44 24.39 6.71
C ALA A 107 4.67 25.30 6.74
N ASN A 108 5.19 25.64 5.58
CA ASN A 108 5.77 26.95 5.34
C ASN A 108 5.12 27.42 4.05
N TYR A 109 4.42 28.54 4.16
CA TYR A 109 3.65 29.19 3.10
C TYR A 109 4.51 29.48 1.87
#